data_AF-A0A926KKW3-F1
#
_entry.id   AF-A0A926KKW3-F1
#
_cell.length_a   1.000
_cell.length_b   1.000
_cell.length_c   1.000
_cell.angle_alpha   90.00
_cell.angle_beta   90.00
_cell.angle_gamma   90.00
#
_symmetry.space_group_name_H-M   'P 1'
#
loop_
_entity.id
_entity.type
_entity.pdbx_description
1 polymer ?
#
loop_
_entity_poly.entity_id
_entity_poly.type
_entity_poly.pdbx_seq_one_letter_code
_entity_poly.pdbx_strand_id
1 'polypeptide(L)'
;MPADPVTRRLLASASFTRCRAVAEVKVRQPVQLQTLLAEVELRAIECEAVRVQPLAVMIDIAAAVVEAFLESGADYDALDAARSARLRLVVAGLEYLVIDHDVIPDDQKHGMVDDLAVVRWVARVASGAEGHPVDELSEFDD
;
A
#
# COMPACT_ATOMS: atom_id res chain seq x y z
N MET A 1 10.79 2.69 12.75
CA MET A 1 11.35 4.04 12.54
C MET A 1 10.23 4.82 11.88
N PRO A 2 9.86 6.02 12.34
CA PRO A 2 8.74 6.74 11.75
C PRO A 2 9.03 7.03 10.27
N ALA A 3 7.97 7.08 9.45
CA ALA A 3 8.09 7.51 8.06
C ALA A 3 8.93 8.80 7.95
N ASP A 4 9.79 8.88 6.94
CA ASP A 4 10.53 10.11 6.67
C ASP A 4 9.56 11.24 6.30
N PRO A 5 9.98 12.52 6.39
CA PRO A 5 9.08 13.66 6.18
C PRO A 5 8.41 13.70 4.80
N VAL A 6 9.05 13.15 3.76
CA VAL A 6 8.48 13.11 2.41
C VAL A 6 7.39 12.05 2.36
N THR A 7 7.69 10.84 2.84
CA THR A 7 6.70 9.76 2.95
C THR A 7 5.49 10.19 3.79
N ARG A 8 5.70 10.88 4.93
CA ARG A 8 4.58 11.41 5.74
C ARG A 8 3.69 12.37 4.97
N ARG A 9 4.26 13.27 4.17
CA ARG A 9 3.47 14.18 3.32
C ARG A 9 2.67 13.43 2.26
N LEU A 10 3.24 12.38 1.69
CA LEU A 10 2.54 11.53 0.71
C LEU A 10 1.39 10.76 1.35
N LEU A 11 1.61 10.16 2.52
CA LEU A 11 0.57 9.46 3.29
C LEU A 11 -0.56 10.40 3.74
N ALA A 12 -0.26 11.68 3.98
CA ALA A 12 -1.25 12.72 4.28
C ALA A 12 -1.88 13.36 3.03
N SER A 13 -1.47 12.97 1.82
CA SER A 13 -1.97 13.58 0.59
C SER A 13 -3.43 13.20 0.32
N ALA A 14 -4.12 14.04 -0.46
CA ALA A 14 -5.48 13.75 -0.91
C ALA A 14 -5.54 12.48 -1.76
N SER A 15 -4.49 12.18 -2.53
CA SER A 15 -4.42 10.97 -3.34
C SER A 15 -4.32 9.71 -2.49
N PHE A 16 -3.41 9.68 -1.51
CA PHE A 16 -3.30 8.53 -0.61
C PHE A 16 -4.55 8.38 0.27
N THR A 17 -5.18 9.49 0.68
CA THR A 17 -6.45 9.48 1.41
C THR A 17 -7.57 8.80 0.59
N ARG A 18 -7.63 9.03 -0.73
CA ARG A 18 -8.57 8.30 -1.61
C ARG A 18 -8.25 6.82 -1.66
N CYS A 19 -6.98 6.44 -1.80
CA CYS A 19 -6.57 5.03 -1.78
C CYS A 19 -6.95 4.34 -0.45
N ARG A 20 -6.83 5.03 0.69
CA ARG A 20 -7.31 4.52 1.98
C ARG A 20 -8.81 4.28 2.01
N ALA A 21 -9.61 5.23 1.52
CA ALA A 21 -11.07 5.07 1.45
C ALA A 21 -11.46 3.89 0.53
N VAL A 22 -10.77 3.74 -0.59
CA VAL A 22 -10.96 2.58 -1.50
C VAL A 22 -10.58 1.27 -0.81
N ALA A 23 -9.45 1.24 -0.12
CA ALA A 23 -8.97 0.06 0.61
C ALA A 23 -9.96 -0.40 1.68
N GLU A 24 -10.59 0.53 2.41
CA GLU A 24 -11.61 0.20 3.42
C GLU A 24 -12.80 -0.59 2.85
N VAL A 25 -13.16 -0.32 1.60
CA VAL A 25 -14.21 -1.06 0.90
C VAL A 25 -13.67 -2.36 0.31
N LYS A 26 -12.51 -2.31 -0.38
CA LYS A 26 -11.93 -3.46 -1.09
C LYS A 26 -11.58 -4.63 -0.18
N VAL A 27 -11.08 -4.38 1.04
CA VAL A 27 -10.69 -5.46 1.99
C VAL A 27 -11.82 -6.41 2.37
N ARG A 28 -13.08 -6.01 2.16
CA ARG A 28 -14.27 -6.84 2.43
C ARG A 28 -14.70 -7.70 1.24
N GLN A 29 -14.05 -7.56 0.09
CA GLN A 29 -14.44 -8.21 -1.15
C GLN A 29 -13.24 -8.99 -1.71
N PRO A 30 -13.15 -10.31 -1.48
CA PRO A 30 -12.02 -11.12 -1.94
C PRO A 30 -11.72 -10.96 -3.44
N VAL A 31 -12.76 -10.83 -4.27
CA VAL A 31 -12.61 -10.60 -5.72
C VAL A 31 -11.91 -9.28 -6.03
N GLN A 32 -12.21 -8.20 -5.29
CA GLN A 32 -11.52 -6.91 -5.48
C GLN A 32 -10.04 -6.99 -5.10
N LEU A 33 -9.70 -7.77 -4.07
CA LEU A 33 -8.31 -7.99 -3.68
C LEU A 33 -7.55 -8.80 -4.74
N GLN A 34 -8.19 -9.81 -5.33
CA GLN A 34 -7.61 -10.58 -6.45
C GLN A 34 -7.40 -9.69 -7.68
N THR A 35 -8.37 -8.82 -8.01
CA THR A 35 -8.21 -7.85 -9.09
C THR A 35 -7.04 -6.91 -8.83
N LEU A 36 -6.92 -6.37 -7.62
CA LEU A 36 -5.79 -5.50 -7.26
C LEU A 36 -4.44 -6.21 -7.41
N LEU A 37 -4.32 -7.46 -6.98
CA LEU A 37 -3.08 -8.23 -7.16
C LEU A 37 -2.71 -8.39 -8.64
N ALA A 38 -3.70 -8.66 -9.50
CA ALA A 38 -3.48 -8.75 -10.94
C ALA A 38 -3.08 -7.39 -11.57
N GLU A 39 -3.66 -6.28 -11.10
CA GLU A 39 -3.30 -4.92 -11.52
C GLU A 39 -1.87 -4.56 -11.11
N VAL A 40 -1.46 -4.96 -9.89
CA VAL A 40 -0.09 -4.78 -9.38
C VAL A 40 0.90 -5.59 -10.21
N GLU A 41 0.59 -6.85 -10.52
CA GLU A 41 1.42 -7.70 -11.37
C GLU A 41 1.58 -7.09 -12.76
N LEU A 42 0.49 -6.63 -13.38
CA LEU A 42 0.53 -5.95 -14.67
C LEU A 42 1.39 -4.68 -14.62
N ARG A 43 1.22 -3.85 -13.59
CA ARG A 43 2.01 -2.62 -13.40
C ARG A 43 3.51 -2.94 -13.24
N ALA A 44 3.85 -4.00 -12.52
CA ALA A 44 5.23 -4.48 -12.39
C ALA A 44 5.79 -4.98 -13.73
N ILE A 45 4.97 -5.63 -14.56
CA ILE A 45 5.37 -6.06 -15.91
C ILE A 45 5.58 -4.86 -16.84
N GLU A 46 4.73 -3.85 -16.78
CA GLU A 46 4.76 -2.72 -17.72
C GLU A 46 5.84 -1.68 -17.37
N CYS A 47 6.10 -1.44 -16.09
CA CYS A 47 6.99 -0.37 -15.65
C CYS A 47 8.40 -0.85 -15.32
N GLU A 48 9.39 -0.47 -16.14
CA GLU A 48 10.78 -0.89 -15.97
C GLU A 48 11.39 -0.48 -14.63
N ALA A 49 11.05 0.70 -14.14
CA ALA A 49 11.55 1.17 -12.86
C ALA A 49 10.92 0.39 -11.68
N VAL A 50 9.77 -0.28 -11.87
CA VAL A 50 9.15 -1.15 -10.86
C VAL A 50 9.89 -2.49 -10.82
N ARG A 51 10.35 -2.96 -11.98
CA ARG A 51 11.13 -4.20 -12.13
C ARG A 51 12.53 -4.14 -11.52
N VAL A 52 12.98 -2.98 -11.02
CA VAL A 52 14.25 -2.85 -10.32
C VAL A 52 14.21 -3.72 -9.05
N GLN A 53 15.16 -4.67 -8.94
CA GLN A 53 15.13 -5.77 -7.95
C GLN A 53 14.70 -5.38 -6.53
N PRO A 54 15.25 -4.31 -5.91
CA PRO A 54 14.80 -3.87 -4.59
C PRO A 54 13.32 -3.50 -4.49
N LEU A 55 12.73 -2.92 -5.54
CA LEU A 55 11.33 -2.51 -5.56
C LEU A 55 10.39 -3.68 -5.80
N ALA A 56 10.75 -4.58 -6.74
CA ALA A 56 9.99 -5.81 -6.97
C ALA A 56 9.81 -6.62 -5.68
N VAL A 57 10.88 -6.79 -4.90
CA VAL A 57 10.82 -7.47 -3.59
C VAL A 57 9.87 -6.78 -2.61
N MET A 58 9.83 -5.45 -2.58
CA MET A 58 8.93 -4.72 -1.68
C MET A 58 7.47 -4.88 -2.08
N ILE A 59 7.19 -4.93 -3.39
CA ILE A 59 5.87 -5.21 -3.92
C ILE A 59 5.46 -6.65 -3.57
N ASP A 60 6.35 -7.62 -3.77
CA ASP A 60 6.11 -9.01 -3.43
C ASP A 60 5.78 -9.17 -1.93
N ILE A 61 6.52 -8.48 -1.05
CA ILE A 61 6.24 -8.49 0.39
C ILE A 61 4.85 -7.94 0.70
N ALA A 62 4.45 -6.84 0.05
CA ALA A 62 3.13 -6.24 0.24
C ALA A 62 2.02 -7.15 -0.32
N ALA A 63 2.20 -7.70 -1.52
CA ALA A 63 1.27 -8.63 -2.17
C ALA A 63 1.07 -9.89 -1.32
N ALA A 64 2.15 -10.46 -0.79
CA ALA A 64 2.11 -11.66 0.05
C ALA A 64 1.22 -11.50 1.30
N VAL A 65 1.08 -10.29 1.86
CA VAL A 65 0.15 -10.04 2.97
C VAL A 65 -1.31 -10.17 2.53
N VAL A 66 -1.63 -9.69 1.33
CA VAL A 66 -2.99 -9.78 0.76
C VAL A 66 -3.29 -11.22 0.35
N GLU A 67 -2.34 -11.90 -0.28
CA GLU A 67 -2.43 -13.32 -0.63
C GLU A 67 -2.65 -14.19 0.61
N ALA A 68 -1.83 -14.03 1.65
CA ALA A 68 -1.98 -14.79 2.89
C ALA A 68 -3.36 -14.57 3.55
N PHE A 69 -3.91 -13.35 3.47
CA PHE A 69 -5.27 -13.08 3.93
C PHE A 69 -6.31 -13.84 3.09
N LEU A 70 -6.23 -13.76 1.76
CA LEU A 70 -7.13 -14.46 0.84
C LEU A 70 -7.09 -15.98 1.04
N GLU A 71 -5.89 -16.55 1.17
CA GLU A 71 -5.66 -17.98 1.39
C GLU A 71 -6.18 -18.46 2.74
N SER A 72 -6.15 -17.60 3.77
CA SER A 72 -6.67 -17.95 5.09
C SER A 72 -8.18 -18.23 5.10
N GLY A 73 -8.91 -17.69 4.11
CA GLY A 73 -10.37 -17.75 4.06
C GLY A 73 -11.07 -17.04 5.23
N ALA A 74 -10.32 -16.26 6.02
CA ALA A 74 -10.87 -15.52 7.15
C ALA A 74 -11.78 -14.40 6.67
N ASP A 75 -12.88 -14.19 7.39
CA ASP A 75 -13.68 -12.98 7.22
C ASP A 75 -12.90 -11.77 7.73
N TYR A 76 -12.95 -10.67 6.99
CA TYR A 76 -12.30 -9.42 7.36
C TYR A 76 -12.76 -8.92 8.74
N ASP A 77 -14.06 -9.03 9.02
CA ASP A 77 -14.65 -8.55 10.27
C ASP A 77 -14.26 -9.43 11.48
N ALA A 78 -13.63 -10.59 11.25
CA ALA A 78 -13.07 -11.45 12.30
C ALA A 78 -11.61 -11.12 12.65
N LEU A 79 -10.96 -10.22 11.91
CA LEU A 79 -9.59 -9.79 12.19
C LEU A 79 -9.53 -8.88 13.42
N ASP A 80 -8.45 -8.99 14.20
CA ASP A 80 -8.16 -8.01 15.24
C ASP A 80 -7.86 -6.62 14.63
N ALA A 81 -7.91 -5.58 15.48
CA ALA A 81 -7.71 -4.20 15.06
C ALA A 81 -6.34 -3.96 14.38
N ALA A 82 -5.29 -4.64 14.83
CA ALA A 82 -3.95 -4.47 14.29
C ALA A 82 -3.82 -5.11 12.89
N ARG A 83 -4.34 -6.33 12.73
CA ARG A 83 -4.34 -7.06 11.45
C ARG A 83 -5.22 -6.36 10.42
N SER A 84 -6.42 -5.92 10.81
CA SER A 84 -7.33 -5.20 9.93
C SER A 84 -6.80 -3.82 9.52
N ALA A 85 -6.08 -3.11 10.41
CA ALA A 85 -5.39 -1.86 10.07
C ALA A 85 -4.21 -2.10 9.11
N ARG A 86 -3.38 -3.11 9.41
CA ARG A 86 -2.24 -3.49 8.54
C ARG A 86 -2.71 -3.90 7.15
N LEU A 87 -3.74 -4.73 7.03
CA LEU A 87 -4.28 -5.14 5.74
C LEU A 87 -4.82 -3.95 4.94
N ARG A 88 -5.60 -3.05 5.57
CA ARG A 88 -6.09 -1.82 4.92
C ARG A 88 -4.96 -0.95 4.40
N LEU A 89 -3.90 -0.80 5.20
CA LEU A 89 -2.75 0.00 4.83
C LEU A 89 -1.98 -0.59 3.64
N VAL A 90 -1.77 -1.91 3.66
CA VAL A 90 -1.14 -2.64 2.55
C VAL A 90 -1.95 -2.49 1.27
N VAL A 91 -3.26 -2.70 1.35
CA VAL A 91 -4.16 -2.54 0.20
C VAL A 91 -4.15 -1.10 -0.31
N ALA A 92 -4.15 -0.10 0.57
CA ALA A 92 -4.05 1.31 0.16
C ALA A 92 -2.72 1.64 -0.55
N GLY A 93 -1.60 1.06 -0.10
CA GLY A 93 -0.30 1.22 -0.75
C GLY A 93 -0.23 0.58 -2.13
N LEU A 94 -0.75 -0.62 -2.27
CA LEU A 94 -0.85 -1.31 -3.56
C LEU A 94 -1.82 -0.57 -4.51
N GLU A 95 -2.93 -0.06 -3.97
CA GLU A 95 -3.87 0.77 -4.73
C GLU A 95 -3.19 2.06 -5.24
N TYR A 96 -2.38 2.70 -4.40
CA TYR A 96 -1.63 3.90 -4.78
C TYR A 96 -0.63 3.62 -5.91
N LEU A 97 -0.01 2.44 -5.92
CA LEU A 97 0.93 2.02 -6.96
C LEU A 97 0.26 1.82 -8.34
N VAL A 98 -1.00 1.34 -8.37
CA VAL A 98 -1.70 1.02 -9.62
C VAL A 98 -2.54 2.17 -10.15
N ILE A 99 -3.00 3.08 -9.28
CA ILE A 99 -3.72 4.27 -9.71
C ILE A 99 -2.71 5.32 -10.19
N ASP A 100 -2.84 5.77 -11.45
CA ASP A 100 -2.11 6.93 -11.94
C ASP A 100 -2.62 8.21 -11.23
N HIS A 101 -1.99 8.55 -10.10
CA HIS A 101 -2.22 9.79 -9.36
C HIS A 101 -0.96 10.64 -9.39
N ASP A 102 -0.86 11.51 -10.39
CA ASP A 102 0.25 12.46 -10.51
C ASP A 102 0.09 13.60 -9.49
N VAL A 103 0.68 13.43 -8.29
CA VAL A 103 0.61 14.42 -7.19
C VAL A 103 1.74 15.46 -7.30
N ILE A 104 2.85 15.09 -7.93
CA ILE A 104 4.00 15.96 -8.17
C ILE A 104 4.24 16.00 -9.69
N PRO A 105 4.14 17.16 -10.34
CA PRO A 105 4.50 17.29 -11.75
C PRO A 105 6.02 17.18 -11.86
N ASP A 106 6.52 15.96 -12.01
CA ASP A 106 7.89 15.69 -12.45
C ASP A 106 7.87 15.58 -13.98
N ASP A 107 8.88 16.14 -14.65
CA ASP A 107 9.04 16.07 -16.11
C ASP A 107 9.26 14.63 -16.63
N GLN A 108 9.25 13.64 -15.74
CA GLN A 108 9.23 12.23 -16.10
C GLN A 108 7.78 11.77 -16.21
N LYS A 109 7.46 11.09 -17.33
CA LYS A 109 6.12 10.63 -17.72
C LYS A 109 5.30 9.84 -16.67
N HIS A 110 5.85 9.52 -15.50
CA HIS A 110 5.18 8.77 -14.43
C HIS A 110 5.77 9.21 -13.08
N GLY A 111 4.99 9.85 -12.19
CA GLY A 111 5.36 10.32 -10.84
C GLY A 111 5.77 9.22 -9.83
N MET A 112 6.78 8.44 -10.20
CA MET A 112 7.11 7.14 -9.65
C MET A 112 7.91 7.18 -8.34
N VAL A 113 8.50 8.33 -8.02
CA VAL A 113 9.24 8.54 -6.77
C VAL A 113 8.30 8.44 -5.58
N ASP A 114 7.08 8.97 -5.72
CA ASP A 114 6.06 8.93 -4.69
C ASP A 114 5.56 7.50 -4.46
N ASP A 115 5.25 6.79 -5.54
CA ASP A 115 4.84 5.38 -5.51
C ASP A 115 5.89 4.51 -4.81
N LEU A 116 7.17 4.72 -5.15
CA LEU A 116 8.29 4.00 -4.54
C LEU A 116 8.41 4.29 -3.04
N ALA A 117 8.25 5.55 -2.62
CA ALA A 117 8.31 5.92 -1.21
C ALA A 117 7.19 5.23 -0.41
N VAL A 118 5.97 5.26 -0.95
CA VAL A 118 4.80 4.61 -0.34
C VAL A 118 4.97 3.09 -0.28
N VAL A 119 5.32 2.43 -1.39
CA VAL A 119 5.50 0.96 -1.43
C VAL A 119 6.60 0.51 -0.49
N ARG A 120 7.74 1.21 -0.45
CA ARG A 120 8.85 0.87 0.45
C ARG A 120 8.46 1.01 1.92
N TRP A 121 7.64 2.01 2.25
CA TRP A 121 7.13 2.18 3.60
C TRP A 121 6.11 1.09 3.95
N VAL A 122 5.14 0.85 3.08
CA VAL A 122 4.13 -0.21 3.26
C VAL A 122 4.77 -1.58 3.41
N ALA A 123 5.79 -1.91 2.62
CA ALA A 123 6.53 -3.17 2.73
C ALA A 123 7.25 -3.33 4.09
N ARG A 124 7.77 -2.24 4.67
CA ARG A 124 8.35 -2.25 6.03
C ARG A 124 7.29 -2.51 7.09
N VAL A 125 6.13 -1.88 7.00
CA VAL A 125 4.99 -2.15 7.88
C VAL A 125 4.49 -3.59 7.70
N ALA A 126 4.43 -4.06 6.46
CA ALA A 126 4.11 -5.45 6.12
C ALA A 126 5.16 -6.45 6.63
N SER A 127 6.40 -6.05 6.83
CA SER A 127 7.44 -6.91 7.41
C SER A 127 7.42 -6.94 8.95
N GLY A 128 6.59 -6.12 9.60
CA GLY A 128 6.67 -5.89 11.04
C GLY A 128 7.93 -5.16 11.49
N ALA A 129 8.66 -4.52 10.57
CA ALA A 129 9.87 -3.76 10.85
C ALA A 129 9.60 -2.32 11.31
N GLU A 130 8.37 -1.84 11.14
CA GLU A 130 7.87 -0.58 11.68
C GLU A 130 6.72 -0.84 12.64
N GLY A 131 6.57 0.04 13.64
CA GLY A 131 5.62 -0.11 14.74
C GLY A 131 4.18 -0.22 14.26
N HIS A 132 3.25 -0.50 15.17
CA HIS A 132 1.87 -0.75 14.81
C HIS A 132 1.31 0.41 13.96
N PRO A 133 0.67 0.14 12.80
CA PRO A 133 0.16 1.18 11.91
C PRO A 133 -0.90 2.08 12.57
N VAL A 134 -1.43 1.65 13.72
CA VAL A 134 -2.36 2.42 14.55
C VAL A 134 -1.65 3.53 15.32
N ASP A 135 -0.42 3.28 15.81
CA ASP A 135 0.31 4.21 16.69
C ASP A 135 0.87 5.42 15.92
N GLU A 136 1.28 5.24 14.65
CA GLU A 136 1.85 6.32 13.83
C GLU A 136 0.78 7.23 13.19
N LEU A 137 -0.50 6.85 13.23
CA LEU A 137 -1.61 7.61 12.64
C LEU A 137 -2.49 8.30 13.69
N SER A 138 -2.48 7.83 14.94
CA SER A 138 -3.20 8.47 16.06
C SER A 138 -2.57 9.76 16.57
N GLU A 139 -1.34 10.10 16.16
CA GLU A 139 -0.69 11.37 16.52
C GLU A 139 -1.23 12.58 15.73
N PHE A 140 -2.23 12.40 14.86
CA PHE A 140 -2.71 13.44 13.93
C PHE A 140 -4.17 13.87 14.12
N ASP A 141 -4.84 13.40 15.18
CA ASP A 141 -6.22 13.78 15.54
C ASP A 141 -6.32 14.81 16.71
N ASP A 142 -5.22 15.45 17.11
CA ASP A 142 -5.21 16.56 18.09
C ASP A 142 -4.87 17.93 17.47
#